data_AF-D3SBX6-F1
#
_entry.id   AF-D3SBX6-F1
#
_cell.length_a   1.000
_cell.length_b   1.000
_cell.length_c   1.000
_cell.angle_alpha   90.00
_cell.angle_beta   90.00
_cell.angle_gamma   90.00
#
_symmetry.space_group_name_H-M   'P 1'
#
loop_
_entity.id
_entity.type
_entity.pdbx_description
1 polymer ?
#
loop_
_entity_poly.entity_id
_entity_poly.type
_entity_poly.pdbx_seq_one_letter_code
_entity_poly.pdbx_strand_id
1 'polypeptide(L)'
;MKLDFLDQEHSLPEGHGHDKIVQWHVFRDRERAEHFADHVELGEGQELVGGWTRDSVGKLYWVGVHVEDLERWGNVGAVHKHTGRPS
;
A
#
# COMPACT_ATOMS: atom_id res chain seq x y z
N MET A 1 1.48 -2.15 -16.74
CA MET A 1 0.15 -2.21 -16.09
C MET A 1 -0.46 -0.82 -16.15
N LYS A 2 -1.74 -0.65 -16.49
CA LYS A 2 -2.34 0.70 -16.56
C LYS A 2 -2.78 1.07 -15.14
N LEU A 3 -2.07 2.01 -14.51
CA LEU A 3 -2.29 2.41 -13.12
C LEU A 3 -3.43 3.43 -13.04
N ASP A 4 -4.60 3.08 -13.59
CA ASP A 4 -5.76 3.96 -13.71
C ASP A 4 -6.27 4.43 -12.32
N PHE A 5 -5.91 3.74 -11.25
CA PHE A 5 -6.20 4.18 -9.88
C PHE A 5 -5.49 5.50 -9.52
N LEU A 6 -4.30 5.79 -10.08
CA LEU A 6 -3.57 7.04 -9.81
C LEU A 6 -4.24 8.30 -10.40
N ASP A 7 -5.20 8.13 -11.31
CA ASP A 7 -6.02 9.21 -11.83
C ASP A 7 -7.29 9.46 -10.99
N GLN A 8 -7.59 8.58 -10.03
CA GLN A 8 -8.76 8.69 -9.18
C GLN A 8 -8.46 9.46 -7.89
N GLU A 9 -9.34 10.40 -7.53
CA GLU A 9 -9.23 11.11 -6.26
C GLU A 9 -9.64 10.16 -5.13
N HIS A 10 -8.69 9.83 -4.25
CA HIS A 10 -8.90 8.93 -3.11
C HIS A 10 -8.19 9.49 -1.88
N SER A 11 -8.93 9.53 -0.77
CA SER A 11 -8.37 9.84 0.55
C SER A 11 -7.26 8.88 0.93
N LEU A 12 -6.35 9.34 1.78
CA LEU A 12 -5.32 8.48 2.35
C LEU A 12 -5.99 7.40 3.23
N PRO A 13 -5.49 6.15 3.17
CA PRO A 13 -5.99 5.09 4.03
C PRO A 13 -5.71 5.38 5.51
N GLU A 14 -6.65 5.03 6.39
CA GLU A 14 -6.58 5.36 7.82
C GLU A 14 -5.58 4.46 8.57
N GLY A 15 -5.06 3.40 7.93
CA GLY A 15 -3.96 2.57 8.46
C GLY A 15 -4.35 1.62 9.59
N HIS A 16 -5.61 1.64 10.04
CA HIS A 16 -6.13 0.77 11.11
C HIS A 16 -6.64 -0.60 10.61
N GLY A 17 -6.27 -0.98 9.38
CA GLY A 17 -6.77 -2.21 8.75
C GLY A 17 -8.25 -2.16 8.36
N HIS A 18 -8.96 -1.07 8.60
CA HIS A 18 -10.38 -0.95 8.23
C HIS A 18 -10.58 -1.07 6.71
N ASP A 19 -9.64 -0.49 5.95
CA ASP A 19 -9.61 -0.53 4.50
C ASP A 19 -8.89 -1.77 3.93
N LYS A 20 -8.48 -2.74 4.78
CA LYS A 20 -7.63 -3.88 4.40
C LYS A 20 -6.34 -3.52 3.64
N ILE A 21 -5.89 -2.28 3.79
CA ILE A 21 -4.62 -1.79 3.25
C ILE A 21 -3.56 -1.99 4.32
N VAL A 22 -2.61 -2.88 4.04
CA VAL A 22 -1.60 -3.33 5.00
C VAL A 22 -0.32 -2.51 4.95
N GLN A 23 -0.04 -1.92 3.79
CA GLN A 23 1.09 -1.05 3.56
C GLN A 23 0.72 -0.03 2.49
N TRP A 24 1.17 1.21 2.67
CA TRP A 24 1.01 2.25 1.67
C TRP A 24 2.12 3.28 1.77
N HIS A 25 2.38 3.94 0.65
CA HIS A 25 3.37 5.00 0.52
C HIS A 25 2.78 6.19 -0.22
N VAL A 26 3.17 7.40 0.19
CA VAL A 26 2.80 8.67 -0.45
C VAL A 26 3.98 9.26 -1.19
N PHE A 27 3.68 9.81 -2.36
CA PHE A 27 4.61 10.41 -3.29
C PHE A 27 4.12 11.79 -3.73
N ARG A 28 5.04 12.72 -3.94
CA ARG A 28 4.74 14.02 -4.55
C ARG A 28 4.67 13.94 -6.08
N ASP A 29 5.38 12.97 -6.66
CA ASP A 29 5.49 12.77 -8.10
C ASP A 29 4.73 11.52 -8.53
N ARG A 30 3.94 11.65 -9.60
CA ARG A 30 3.19 10.54 -10.19
C ARG A 30 4.12 9.42 -10.67
N GLU A 31 5.18 9.78 -11.41
CA GLU A 31 6.14 8.80 -11.94
C GLU A 31 6.80 7.96 -10.84
N ARG A 32 7.05 8.54 -9.65
CA ARG A 32 7.58 7.79 -8.51
C ARG A 32 6.56 6.81 -7.93
N ALA A 33 5.29 7.21 -7.88
CA ALA A 33 4.21 6.32 -7.49
C ALA A 33 4.07 5.16 -8.49
N GLU A 34 4.17 5.45 -9.79
CA GLU A 34 4.12 4.44 -10.86
C GLU A 34 5.29 3.47 -10.78
N HIS A 35 6.51 3.98 -10.61
CA HIS A 35 7.70 3.17 -10.43
C HIS A 35 7.65 2.33 -9.15
N PHE A 36 7.09 2.87 -8.06
CA PHE A 36 6.87 2.08 -6.86
C PHE A 36 5.92 0.92 -7.16
N ALA A 37 4.75 1.21 -7.75
CA ALA A 37 3.74 0.21 -8.09
C ALA A 37 4.28 -0.91 -9.01
N ASP A 38 5.13 -0.58 -9.98
CA ASP A 38 5.74 -1.57 -10.89
C ASP A 38 6.71 -2.52 -10.16
N HIS A 39 7.34 -2.03 -9.09
CA HIS A 39 8.28 -2.80 -8.27
C HIS A 39 7.63 -3.54 -7.09
N VAL A 40 6.34 -3.36 -6.84
CA VAL A 40 5.64 -4.08 -5.77
C VAL A 40 5.32 -5.49 -6.25
N GLU A 41 5.88 -6.47 -5.55
CA GLU A 41 5.53 -7.88 -5.75
C GLU A 41 4.23 -8.21 -5.00
N LEU A 42 3.18 -8.49 -5.76
CA LEU A 42 1.89 -8.93 -5.25
C LEU A 42 1.83 -10.46 -5.18
N GLY A 43 1.50 -10.97 -4.00
CA GLY A 43 1.15 -12.37 -3.77
C GLY A 43 -0.35 -12.65 -3.99
N GLU A 44 -0.73 -13.92 -3.81
CA GLU A 44 -2.14 -14.33 -3.93
C GLU A 44 -3.04 -13.59 -2.94
N GLY A 45 -4.13 -13.02 -3.47
CA GLY A 45 -5.09 -12.23 -2.69
C GLY A 45 -4.62 -10.83 -2.33
N GLN A 46 -3.56 -10.33 -2.98
CA GLN A 46 -3.08 -8.97 -2.85
C GLN A 46 -3.37 -8.20 -4.14
N GLU A 47 -3.75 -6.93 -4.00
CA GLU A 47 -3.90 -6.02 -5.13
C GLU A 47 -3.25 -4.67 -4.83
N LEU A 48 -2.79 -4.00 -5.88
CA LEU A 48 -2.36 -2.62 -5.80
C LEU A 48 -3.58 -1.71 -5.86
N VAL A 49 -3.75 -0.92 -4.81
CA VAL A 49 -4.71 0.18 -4.75
C VAL A 49 -3.98 1.51 -4.63
N GLY A 50 -4.68 2.59 -4.88
CA GLY A 50 -4.10 3.91 -4.68
C GLY A 50 -4.98 4.99 -5.26
N GLY A 51 -4.41 6.18 -5.29
CA GLY A 51 -5.01 7.32 -5.95
C GLY A 51 -4.26 8.58 -5.64
N TRP A 52 -4.91 9.70 -5.90
CA TRP A 52 -4.37 10.99 -5.56
C TRP A 52 -5.26 11.72 -4.56
N THR A 53 -4.64 12.51 -3.71
CA THR A 53 -5.32 13.44 -2.83
C THR A 53 -4.63 14.80 -2.95
N ARG A 54 -5.16 15.80 -2.26
CA ARG A 54 -4.57 17.12 -2.21
C ARG A 54 -4.54 17.59 -0.77
N ASP A 55 -3.36 17.99 -0.35
CA ASP A 55 -3.17 18.68 0.92
C ASP A 55 -3.00 20.19 0.65
N SER A 56 -2.93 20.97 1.73
CA SER A 56 -2.61 22.40 1.75
C SER A 56 -1.40 22.78 0.87
N VAL A 57 -0.44 21.87 0.71
CA VAL A 57 0.77 22.09 -0.10
C VAL A 57 0.57 21.76 -1.61
N GLY A 58 -0.37 20.89 -1.97
CA GLY A 58 -0.58 20.48 -3.35
C GLY A 58 -0.98 19.01 -3.51
N LYS A 59 -0.97 18.54 -4.77
CA LYS A 59 -1.37 17.16 -5.12
C LYS A 59 -0.35 16.15 -4.55
N LEU A 60 -0.88 15.04 -4.08
CA LEU A 60 -0.17 13.90 -3.53
C LEU A 60 -0.71 12.65 -4.21
N TYR A 61 0.17 11.72 -4.54
CA TYR A 61 -0.18 10.41 -5.05
C TYR A 61 0.14 9.39 -3.96
N TRP A 62 -0.64 8.33 -3.86
CA TRP A 62 -0.37 7.26 -2.93
C TRP A 62 -0.67 5.91 -3.57
N VAL A 63 0.13 4.93 -3.16
CA VAL A 63 0.01 3.55 -3.61
C VAL A 63 0.05 2.67 -2.38
N GLY A 64 -0.90 1.76 -2.28
CA GLY A 64 -1.01 0.80 -1.20
C GLY A 64 -1.26 -0.60 -1.70
N VAL A 65 -1.00 -1.55 -0.82
CA VAL A 65 -1.32 -2.96 -1.03
C VAL A 65 -2.56 -3.27 -0.21
N HIS A 66 -3.63 -3.59 -0.93
CA HIS A 66 -4.85 -4.13 -0.36
C HIS A 66 -4.76 -5.65 -0.30
N VAL A 67 -5.21 -6.24 0.79
CA VAL A 67 -5.26 -7.71 0.96
C VAL A 67 -6.70 -8.16 1.15
N GLU A 68 -7.06 -9.29 0.58
CA GLU A 68 -8.40 -9.87 0.76
C GLU A 68 -8.68 -10.20 2.23
N ASP A 69 -7.63 -10.63 2.96
CA ASP A 69 -7.69 -11.18 4.30
C ASP A 69 -6.54 -10.65 5.19
N LEU A 70 -6.90 -9.74 6.10
CA LEU A 70 -5.96 -9.15 7.07
C LEU A 70 -5.43 -10.17 8.07
N GLU A 71 -6.22 -11.19 8.41
CA GLU A 71 -5.84 -12.20 9.40
C GLU A 71 -4.69 -13.07 8.85
N ARG A 72 -4.76 -13.45 7.57
CA ARG A 72 -3.71 -14.16 6.83
C ARG A 72 -2.47 -13.28 6.69
N TRP A 73 -2.62 -12.00 6.38
CA TRP A 73 -1.47 -11.10 6.23
C TRP A 73 -0.78 -10.76 7.56
N GLY A 74 -1.55 -10.49 8.62
CA GLY A 74 -1.01 -10.23 9.96
C GLY A 74 -0.22 -11.41 10.50
N ASN A 75 -0.65 -12.64 10.20
CA ASN A 75 0.11 -13.85 10.51
C ASN A 75 1.38 -13.98 9.65
N VAL A 76 1.34 -13.75 8.35
CA VAL A 76 2.54 -13.81 7.47
C VAL A 76 3.58 -12.74 7.83
N GLY A 77 3.15 -11.52 8.17
CA GLY A 77 4.04 -10.46 8.67
C GLY A 77 4.65 -10.75 10.05
N ALA A 78 3.90 -11.44 10.93
CA ALA A 78 4.42 -11.90 12.22
C ALA A 78 5.43 -13.05 12.08
N VAL A 79 5.34 -13.85 11.01
CA VAL A 79 6.31 -14.93 10.72
C VAL A 79 7.69 -14.37 10.31
N HIS A 80 7.77 -13.14 9.80
CA HIS A 80 9.03 -12.42 9.56
C HIS A 80 9.60 -11.69 10.79
N LYS A 81 9.16 -12.04 12.01
CA LYS A 81 9.91 -11.74 13.26
C LYS A 81 10.59 -12.98 13.82
N HIS A 82 11.46 -13.61 13.05
CA HIS A 82 12.52 -14.46 13.62
C HIS A 82 13.81 -13.65 13.78
N THR A 83 13.91 -12.94 14.88
CA THR A 83 15.17 -12.65 15.57
C THR A 83 14.82 -12.77 17.04
N GLY A 84 15.16 -13.81 17.79
CA GLY A 84 16.35 -14.65 17.74
C GLY A 84 17.04 -14.50 19.09
N ARG A 85 16.67 -15.36 20.06
CA ARG A 85 17.53 -15.95 21.10
C ARG A 85 16.68 -16.63 22.20
N PRO A 86 16.64 -17.97 22.27
CA PRO A 86 16.60 -18.65 23.56
C PRO A 86 18.01 -18.68 24.15
N SER A 87 18.15 -18.26 25.40
CA SER A 87 19.30 -18.58 26.27
C SER A 87 18.83 -19.52 27.36
#